data_AF-A0A0G4JSP2-F1
#
_entry.id   AF-A0A0G4JSP2-F1
#
_cell.length_a   1.000
_cell.length_b   1.000
_cell.length_c   1.000
_cell.angle_alpha   90.00
_cell.angle_beta   90.00
_cell.angle_gamma   90.00
#
_symmetry.space_group_name_H-M   'P 1'
#
loop_
_entity.id
_entity.type
_entity.pdbx_description
1 polymer ?
#
loop_
_entity_poly.entity_id
_entity_poly.type
_entity_poly.pdbx_seq_one_letter_code
_entity_poly.pdbx_strand_id
1 'polypeptide(L)' 'MAIHNSVLALFFAIFDTIQQLREESMILFLMAQNANQAPRCADLGYVLENGHVVLEDSGAALLANEAVRSAYLGG' A
#
# COMPACT_ATOMS: atom_id res chain seq x y z
N MET A 1 -4.75 14.93 -17.54
CA MET A 1 -5.24 13.60 -17.99
C MET A 1 -4.11 12.65 -18.36
N ALA A 2 -3.09 13.05 -19.14
CA ALA A 2 -1.95 12.17 -19.49
C ALA A 2 -1.07 11.73 -18.29
N ILE A 3 -0.74 12.64 -17.37
CA ILE A 3 0.11 12.34 -16.19
C ILE A 3 -0.53 11.30 -15.26
N HIS A 4 -1.86 11.34 -15.10
CA HIS A 4 -2.58 10.40 -14.23
C HIS A 4 -2.51 8.96 -14.76
N ASN A 5 -2.66 8.76 -16.07
CA ASN A 5 -2.50 7.43 -16.69
C ASN A 5 -1.06 6.92 -16.59
N SER A 6 -0.05 7.79 -16.74
CA SER A 6 1.35 7.39 -16.62
C SER A 6 1.71 6.92 -15.21
N VAL A 7 1.18 7.56 -14.17
CA VAL A 7 1.42 7.18 -12.76
C VAL A 7 0.76 5.84 -12.43
N LEU A 8 -0.46 5.60 -12.92
CA LEU A 8 -1.14 4.31 -12.76
C LEU A 8 -0.38 3.18 -13.46
N ALA A 9 0.10 3.40 -14.69
CA ALA A 9 0.89 2.41 -15.41
C ALA A 9 2.21 2.07 -14.69
N LEU A 10 2.89 3.07 -14.14
CA LEU A 10 4.11 2.85 -13.34
C LEU A 10 3.82 2.02 -12.08
N PHE A 11 2.68 2.27 -11.43
CA PHE A 11 2.31 1.52 -10.23
C PHE A 11 2.11 0.03 -10.51
N PHE A 12 1.43 -0.32 -11.61
CA PHE A 12 1.27 -1.72 -12.00
C PHE A 12 2.62 -2.40 -12.27
N ALA A 13 3.54 -1.74 -12.96
CA ALA A 13 4.89 -2.28 -13.20
C ALA A 13 5.69 -2.53 -11.91
N ILE A 14 5.55 -1.64 -10.91
CA ILE A 14 6.16 -1.82 -9.59
C ILE A 14 5.53 -3.02 -8.88
N PHE A 15 4.21 -3.19 -8.96
CA PHE A 15 3.50 -4.29 -8.33
C PHE A 15 3.92 -5.66 -8.89
N ASP A 16 4.03 -5.78 -10.22
CA ASP A 16 4.51 -7.00 -10.87
C ASP A 16 5.93 -7.36 -10.41
N THR A 17 6.80 -6.34 -10.27
CA THR A 17 8.16 -6.52 -9.76
C THR A 17 8.17 -6.99 -8.30
N ILE A 18 7.32 -6.40 -7.45
CA ILE A 18 7.18 -6.80 -6.03
C ILE A 18 6.77 -8.27 -5.92
N GLN A 19 5.86 -8.73 -6.79
CA GLN A 19 5.41 -10.13 -6.80
C GLN A 19 6.54 -11.09 -7.19
N GLN A 20 7.34 -10.77 -8.22
CA GLN A 20 8.50 -11.58 -8.60
C GLN A 20 9.54 -11.66 -7.47
N LEU A 21 9.87 -10.53 -6.85
CA LEU A 21 10.83 -10.47 -5.74
C LEU A 21 10.36 -11.26 -4.50
N ARG A 22 9.04 -11.33 -4.28
CA ARG A 22 8.44 -12.17 -3.24
C ARG A 22 8.61 -13.66 -3.55
N GLU A 23 8.48 -14.08 -4.82
CA GLU A 23 8.74 -15.47 -5.23
C GLU A 23 10.21 -15.87 -5.01
N GLU A 24 11.13 -14.91 -5.10
CA GLU A 24 12.54 -15.09 -4.76
C GLU A 24 12.83 -15.10 -3.25
N SER A 25 11.78 -15.13 -2.40
CA SER A 25 11.87 -15.13 -0.93
C SER A 25 12.57 -13.89 -0.35
N MET A 26 12.52 -12.77 -1.06
CA MET A 26 13.10 -11.51 -0.58
C MET A 26 12.14 -10.79 0.37
N ILE A 27 12.68 -10.23 1.47
CA ILE A 27 11.92 -9.38 2.38
C ILE A 27 11.84 -7.98 1.79
N LEU A 28 10.63 -7.46 1.66
CA LEU A 28 10.35 -6.15 1.06
C LEU A 28 9.72 -5.22 2.09
N PHE A 29 10.21 -3.98 2.13
CA PHE A 29 9.60 -2.89 2.88
C PHE A 29 9.22 -1.78 1.91
N LEU A 30 7.92 -1.47 1.83
CA LEU A 30 7.38 -0.46 0.93
C LEU A 30 6.80 0.71 1.73
N MET A 31 7.21 1.92 1.38
CA MET A 31 6.58 3.15 1.87
C MET A 31 5.75 3.74 0.73
N ALA A 32 4.45 3.97 0.97
CA ALA A 32 3.56 4.58 0.01
C ALA A 32 2.73 5.68 0.66
N GLN A 33 2.61 6.82 -0.02
CA GLN A 33 1.64 7.84 0.36
C GLN A 33 0.24 7.58 -0.22
N ASN A 34 0.16 6.76 -1.28
CA ASN A 34 -1.11 6.36 -1.87
C ASN A 34 -1.60 5.05 -1.22
N ALA A 35 -2.38 5.19 -0.16
CA ALA A 35 -2.88 4.08 0.65
C ALA A 35 -3.90 3.18 -0.07
N ASN A 36 -4.44 3.58 -1.23
CA ASN A 36 -5.48 2.81 -1.94
C ASN A 36 -5.00 1.50 -2.58
N GLN A 37 -3.70 1.39 -2.84
CA GLN A 37 -3.14 0.27 -3.59
C GLN A 37 -2.04 -0.47 -2.82
N ALA A 38 -1.27 0.23 -1.99
CA ALA A 38 -0.13 -0.34 -1.26
C ALA A 38 -0.49 -1.47 -0.27
N PRO A 39 -1.60 -1.42 0.50
CA PRO A 39 -1.92 -2.48 1.43
C PRO A 39 -2.35 -3.80 0.76
N ARG A 40 -2.67 -3.80 -0.56
CA ARG A 40 -3.17 -5.00 -1.25
C ARG A 40 -2.13 -6.10 -1.41
N CYS A 41 -0.84 -5.77 -1.36
CA CYS A 41 0.28 -6.72 -1.44
C CYS A 41 1.03 -6.90 -0.12
N ALA A 42 0.57 -6.29 0.97
CA ALA A 42 1.27 -6.29 2.24
C ALA A 42 0.77 -7.41 3.16
N ASP A 43 1.67 -8.27 3.61
CA ASP A 43 1.35 -9.27 4.65
C ASP A 43 1.09 -8.58 6.00
N LEU A 44 1.83 -7.51 6.26
CA LEU A 44 1.74 -6.65 7.44
C LEU A 44 1.88 -5.19 7.00
N GLY A 45 1.10 -4.30 7.59
CA GLY A 45 1.15 -2.87 7.32
C GLY A 45 1.08 -2.05 8.59
N TYR A 46 1.60 -0.83 8.49
CA TYR A 46 1.62 0.17 9.55
C TYR A 46 1.03 1.48 9.04
N VAL A 47 0.14 2.08 9.82
CA VAL A 47 -0.34 3.44 9.59
C VAL A 47 0.43 4.38 10.50
N LEU A 48 1.06 5.38 9.88
CA LEU A 48 1.89 6.37 10.56
C LEU A 48 1.17 7.72 10.57
N GLU A 49 0.98 8.30 11.76
CA GLU A 49 0.45 9.64 11.95
C GLU A 49 1.39 10.43 12.86
N ASN A 50 1.80 11.63 12.43
CA ASN A 50 2.65 12.53 13.21
C ASN A 50 3.90 11.85 13.80
N GLY A 51 4.48 10.90 13.08
CA GLY A 51 5.66 10.15 13.51
C GLY A 51 5.39 8.95 14.42
N HIS A 52 4.13 8.59 14.65
CA HIS A 52 3.73 7.46 15.49
C HIS A 52 2.95 6.41 14.71
N VAL A 53 3.18 5.13 15.01
CA VAL A 53 2.34 4.05 14.52
C VAL A 53 1.01 4.11 15.27
N VAL A 54 -0.07 4.35 14.55
CA VAL A 54 -1.43 4.42 15.11
C VAL A 54 -2.24 3.16 14.83
N LEU A 55 -1.85 2.37 13.83
CA LEU A 55 -2.48 1.10 13.50
C LEU A 55 -1.44 0.14 12.90
N GLU A 56 -1.56 -1.13 13.28
CA GLU A 56 -0.77 -2.24 12.76
C GLU A 56 -1.71 -3.42 12.55
N ASP A 57 -1.75 -3.96 11.34
CA ASP A 57 -2.54 -5.15 10.99
C ASP A 57 -2.08 -5.70 9.63
N SER A 58 -2.64 -6.83 9.21
CA SER A 58 -2.51 -7.30 7.82
C SER A 58 -2.99 -6.25 6.83
N GLY A 59 -2.37 -6.20 5.65
CA GLY A 59 -2.77 -5.24 4.60
C GLY A 59 -4.25 -5.34 4.24
N ALA A 60 -4.82 -6.55 4.23
CA ALA A 60 -6.23 -6.79 4.00
C ALA A 60 -7.14 -6.19 5.10
N ALA A 61 -6.78 -6.37 6.38
CA ALA A 61 -7.54 -5.81 7.50
C ALA A 61 -7.46 -4.28 7.53
N LEU A 62 -6.30 -3.69 7.21
CA LEU A 62 -6.12 -2.25 7.10
C LEU A 62 -7.04 -1.64 6.01
N LEU A 63 -7.24 -2.32 4.87
CA LEU A 63 -8.15 -1.88 3.81
C LEU A 63 -9.63 -1.95 4.20
N ALA A 64 -9.97 -2.86 5.10
CA ALA A 64 -11.33 -3.04 5.63
C ALA A 64 -11.62 -2.11 6.81
N ASN A 65 -10.58 -1.59 7.48
CA ASN A 65 -10.73 -0.73 8.64
C ASN A 65 -11.38 0.62 8.26
N GLU A 66 -12.52 0.93 8.87
CA GLU A 66 -13.32 2.12 8.55
C GLU A 66 -12.58 3.44 8.80
N ALA A 67 -11.77 3.52 9.87
CA ALA A 67 -10.97 4.72 10.15
C ALA A 67 -9.89 4.93 9.09
N VAL A 68 -9.19 3.86 8.67
CA VAL A 68 -8.20 3.93 7.59
C VAL A 68 -8.86 4.34 6.27
N ARG A 69 -10.01 3.73 5.96
CA ARG A 69 -10.78 4.05 4.75
C ARG A 69 -11.16 5.52 4.70
N SER A 70 -11.75 6.02 5.79
CA SER A 70 -12.20 7.40 5.89
C SER A 70 -11.04 8.41 5.84
N ALA A 71 -9.90 8.10 6.44
CA ALA A 71 -8.77 9.03 6.53
C ALA A 71 -7.88 9.02 5.29
N TYR A 72 -7.73 7.88 4.61
CA TYR A 72 -6.67 7.68 3.60
C TYR A 72 -7.14 7.14 2.26
N LEU A 73 -8.30 6.48 2.18
CA LEU A 73 -8.75 5.81 0.95
C LEU A 73 -9.80 6.61 0.17
N GLY A 74 -10.35 7.66 0.80
CA GLY A 74 -11.50 8.39 0.28
C GLY A 74 -12.79 7.62 0.58
N GLY A 75 -13.74 8.29 1.22
CA GLY A 75 -15.10 7.77 1.38
C GLY A 75 -15.76 7.46 0.04
#